data_AF-A0A3M2SVA0-F1
#
_entry.id   AF-A0A3M2SVA0-F1
#
_cell.length_a   1.000
_cell.length_b   1.000
_cell.length_c   1.000
_cell.angle_alpha   90.00
_cell.angle_beta   90.00
_cell.angle_gamma   90.00
#
_symmetry.space_group_name_H-M   'P 1'
#
loop_
_entity.id
_entity.type
_entity.pdbx_description
1 polymer ?
#
loop_
_entity_poly.entity_id
_entity_poly.type
_entity_poly.pdbx_seq_one_letter_code
_entity_poly.pdbx_strand_id
1 'polypeptide(L)'
;MYIHPTCKVGDLANKQILDLNAALSEMRIENDLRRKVLDDIRRLRESGSNRGRRHALGLPVHGQSTRTNHKTAVKLNRVERKL
;
A
#
# COMPACT_ATOMS: atom_id res chain seq x y z
N MET A 1 15.76 21.80 -0.23
CA MET A 1 14.41 22.32 0.04
C MET A 1 14.21 22.38 1.55
N TYR A 2 14.14 23.57 2.15
CA TYR A 2 13.87 23.73 3.58
C TYR A 2 12.47 24.32 3.74
N ILE A 3 11.60 23.60 4.43
CA ILE A 3 10.24 24.02 4.79
C ILE A 3 10.13 23.81 6.30
N HIS A 4 9.68 24.84 7.02
CA HIS A 4 9.47 24.71 8.47
C HIS A 4 8.36 23.68 8.76
N PRO A 5 8.51 22.76 9.73
CA PRO A 5 7.55 21.68 9.95
C PRO A 5 6.09 22.11 10.21
N THR A 6 5.88 23.32 10.73
CA THR A 6 4.54 23.88 11.01
C THR A 6 4.01 24.79 9.92
N CYS A 7 4.75 24.97 8.82
CA CYS A 7 4.32 25.78 7.67
C CYS A 7 3.02 25.20 7.08
N LYS A 8 2.03 26.06 6.79
CA LYS A 8 0.79 25.59 6.15
C LYS A 8 0.98 25.51 4.64
N VAL A 9 0.16 24.70 4.00
CA VAL A 9 0.20 24.52 2.53
C VAL A 9 -0.02 25.85 1.79
N GLY A 10 -0.88 26.73 2.31
CA GLY A 10 -1.15 28.04 1.72
C GLY A 10 0.00 29.04 1.83
N ASP A 11 0.96 28.80 2.72
CA ASP A 11 2.10 29.70 2.96
C ASP A 11 3.30 29.36 2.03
N LEU A 12 3.17 28.32 1.19
CA LEU A 12 4.22 27.86 0.30
C LEU A 12 4.35 28.75 -0.93
N ALA A 13 5.59 29.17 -1.24
CA ALA A 13 5.88 29.86 -2.49
C ALA A 13 5.77 28.89 -3.68
N ASN A 14 5.38 29.40 -4.85
CA ASN A 14 5.25 28.61 -6.08
C ASN A 14 6.50 27.78 -6.40
N LYS A 15 7.70 28.33 -6.18
CA LYS A 15 8.96 27.60 -6.37
C LYS A 15 9.06 26.37 -5.47
N GLN A 16 8.68 26.49 -4.19
CA GLN A 16 8.69 25.37 -3.25
C GLN A 16 7.69 24.28 -3.64
N ILE A 17 6.54 24.67 -4.20
CA ILE A 17 5.55 23.73 -4.72
C ILE A 17 6.11 22.95 -5.93
N LEU A 18 6.81 23.63 -6.84
CA LEU A 18 7.46 22.98 -7.97
C LEU A 18 8.56 22.01 -7.53
N ASP A 19 9.41 22.43 -6.58
CA ASP A 19 10.45 21.58 -6.01
C ASP A 19 9.85 20.33 -5.32
N LEU A 20 8.73 20.50 -4.59
CA LEU A 20 7.98 19.40 -3.98
C LEU A 20 7.44 18.42 -5.03
N ASN A 21 6.82 18.92 -6.09
CA ASN A 21 6.26 18.08 -7.15
C ASN A 21 7.34 17.29 -7.89
N ALA A 22 8.50 17.91 -8.15
CA ALA A 22 9.65 17.22 -8.72
C ALA A 22 10.13 16.08 -7.81
N ALA A 23 10.30 16.36 -6.52
CA ALA A 23 10.71 15.33 -5.55
C ALA A 23 9.67 14.20 -5.43
N LEU A 24 8.37 14.52 -5.39
CA LEU A 24 7.30 13.52 -5.30
C LEU A 24 7.20 12.64 -6.56
N SER A 25 7.56 13.16 -7.73
CA SER A 25 7.52 12.42 -8.99
C SER A 25 8.58 11.32 -9.07
N GLU A 26 9.72 11.51 -8.40
CA GLU A 26 10.77 10.48 -8.28
C GLU A 26 10.42 9.42 -7.23
N MET A 27 9.52 9.76 -6.32
CA MET A 27 9.07 8.85 -5.27
C MET A 27 7.96 7.93 -5.77
N ARG A 28 8.00 6.69 -5.29
CA ARG A 28 7.00 5.71 -5.67
C ARG A 28 5.78 5.77 -4.76
N ILE A 29 4.85 6.65 -5.11
CA ILE A 29 3.65 6.98 -4.34
C ILE A 29 2.36 6.54 -5.06
N GLU A 30 1.21 6.65 -4.38
CA GLU A 30 -0.14 6.45 -4.92
C GLU A 30 -0.28 5.17 -5.77
N ASN A 31 -0.55 5.33 -7.07
CA ASN A 31 -0.91 4.25 -7.98
C ASN A 31 0.26 3.29 -8.23
N ASP A 32 1.49 3.78 -8.29
CA ASP A 32 2.65 2.92 -8.53
C ASP A 32 2.96 2.05 -7.32
N LEU A 33 2.74 2.60 -6.12
CA LEU A 33 2.81 1.82 -4.89
C LEU A 33 1.68 0.78 -4.83
N ARG A 34 0.43 1.18 -5.15
CA ARG A 34 -0.72 0.26 -5.20
C ARG A 34 -0.47 -0.88 -6.18
N ARG A 35 0.02 -0.59 -7.39
CA ARG A 35 0.35 -1.59 -8.42
C ARG A 35 1.39 -2.57 -7.93
N LYS A 36 2.52 -2.13 -7.37
CA LYS A 36 3.50 -3.08 -6.82
C LYS A 36 2.92 -3.97 -5.74
N VAL A 37 2.13 -3.42 -4.81
CA VAL A 37 1.56 -4.27 -3.75
C VAL A 37 0.63 -5.33 -4.35
N LEU A 38 -0.17 -4.98 -5.36
CA LEU A 38 -0.99 -5.95 -6.09
C LEU A 38 -0.13 -6.99 -6.81
N ASP A 39 0.92 -6.57 -7.51
CA ASP A 39 1.81 -7.48 -8.23
C ASP A 39 2.58 -8.41 -7.29
N ASP A 40 3.00 -7.93 -6.12
CA ASP A 40 3.59 -8.75 -5.08
C ASP A 40 2.60 -9.82 -4.59
N ILE A 41 1.32 -9.47 -4.40
CA ILE A 41 0.27 -10.44 -4.00
C ILE A 41 -0.02 -11.44 -5.13
N ARG A 42 -0.10 -10.98 -6.39
CA ARG A 42 -0.28 -11.85 -7.57
C ARG A 42 0.88 -12.82 -7.72
N ARG A 43 2.13 -12.35 -7.58
CA ARG A 43 3.33 -13.21 -7.60
C ARG A 43 3.25 -14.31 -6.54
N LEU A 44 2.83 -13.98 -5.32
CA LEU A 44 2.68 -14.97 -4.24
C LEU A 44 1.63 -16.04 -4.57
N ARG A 45 0.58 -15.68 -5.31
CA ARG A 45 -0.47 -16.60 -5.77
C ARG A 45 0.04 -17.48 -6.90
N GLU A 46 0.66 -16.89 -7.92
CA GLU A 46 1.23 -17.61 -9.07
C GLU A 46 2.31 -18.61 -8.66
N SER A 47 3.12 -18.23 -7.67
CA SER A 47 4.15 -19.13 -7.11
C SER A 47 3.58 -20.27 -6.26
N GLY A 48 2.26 -20.35 -6.04
CA GLY A 48 1.63 -21.38 -5.22
C GLY A 48 1.96 -21.31 -3.71
N SER A 49 2.48 -20.19 -3.22
CA SER A 49 2.87 -20.07 -1.80
C SER A 49 1.67 -20.15 -0.86
N ASN A 50 1.89 -20.60 0.39
CA ASN A 50 0.83 -20.62 1.43
C ASN A 50 0.20 -19.22 1.59
N ARG A 51 1.04 -18.17 1.60
CA ARG A 51 0.58 -16.78 1.67
C ARG A 51 -0.34 -16.40 0.51
N GLY A 52 0.05 -16.75 -0.73
CA GLY A 52 -0.79 -16.52 -1.90
C GLY A 52 -2.16 -17.21 -1.80
N ARG A 53 -2.17 -18.46 -1.34
CA ARG A 53 -3.41 -19.21 -1.09
C ARG A 53 -4.28 -18.52 -0.03
N ARG A 54 -3.69 -18.03 1.07
CA ARG A 54 -4.40 -17.30 2.13
C ARG A 54 -5.00 -15.99 1.62
N HIS A 55 -4.28 -15.24 0.77
CA HIS A 55 -4.80 -14.04 0.11
C HIS A 55 -6.00 -14.34 -0.78
N ALA A 56 -5.98 -15.46 -1.53
CA ALA A 56 -7.10 -15.87 -2.38
C ALA A 56 -8.32 -16.34 -1.58
N LEU A 57 -8.10 -17.02 -0.46
CA LEU A 57 -9.15 -17.53 0.43
C LEU A 57 -9.68 -16.49 1.43
N GLY A 58 -9.14 -15.27 1.45
CA GLY A 58 -9.53 -14.25 2.43
C GLY A 58 -9.15 -14.60 3.87
N LEU A 59 -8.09 -15.38 4.08
CA LEU A 59 -7.65 -15.79 5.42
C LEU A 59 -6.46 -14.96 5.91
N PRO A 60 -6.20 -14.94 7.22
CA PRO A 60 -5.00 -14.32 7.78
C PRO A 60 -3.72 -14.92 7.18
N VAL A 61 -2.72 -14.07 6.89
CA VAL A 61 -1.53 -14.40 6.10
C VAL A 61 -0.27 -14.56 6.96
N HIS A 62 -0.27 -14.03 8.19
CA HIS A 62 0.90 -14.01 9.09
C HIS A 62 0.77 -15.00 10.26
N GLY A 63 0.09 -16.14 10.04
CA GLY A 63 0.00 -17.20 11.04
C GLY A 63 -0.99 -16.94 12.19
N GLN A 64 -1.92 -15.99 12.03
CA GLN A 64 -2.95 -15.75 13.05
C GLN A 64 -3.97 -16.88 13.12
N SER A 65 -4.55 -17.09 14.31
CA SER A 65 -5.62 -18.07 14.52
C SER A 65 -6.91 -17.69 13.78
N THR A 66 -7.54 -18.67 13.13
CA THR A 66 -8.79 -18.49 12.37
C THR A 66 -10.04 -18.96 13.10
N ARG A 67 -9.93 -19.45 14.35
CA ARG A 67 -11.07 -20.03 15.06
C ARG A 67 -12.12 -18.98 15.49
N THR A 68 -11.69 -17.78 15.85
CA THR A 68 -12.57 -16.73 16.39
C THR A 68 -12.43 -15.41 15.65
N ASN A 69 -11.31 -14.71 15.83
CA ASN A 69 -11.15 -13.30 15.45
C ASN A 69 -10.41 -13.13 14.12
N HIS A 70 -11.08 -13.36 12.99
CA HIS A 70 -10.48 -13.24 11.65
C HIS A 70 -11.30 -12.40 10.65
N LYS A 71 -12.35 -11.72 11.11
CA LYS A 71 -13.31 -10.98 10.27
C LYS A 71 -12.65 -9.93 9.36
N THR A 72 -11.66 -9.20 9.86
CA THR A 72 -10.94 -8.17 9.07
C THR A 72 -10.20 -8.79 7.89
N ALA A 73 -9.55 -9.94 8.10
CA ALA A 73 -8.86 -10.67 7.05
C ALA A 73 -9.85 -11.14 5.97
N VAL A 74 -10.98 -11.72 6.37
CA VAL A 74 -12.05 -12.16 5.45
C VAL A 74 -12.58 -11.02 4.60
N LYS A 75 -12.72 -9.83 5.18
CA LYS A 75 -13.21 -8.65 4.45
C LYS A 75 -12.20 -8.11 3.45
N LEU A 76 -10.93 -7.99 3.85
CA LEU A 76 -9.92 -7.17 3.16
C LEU A 76 -8.85 -7.98 2.42
N ASN A 77 -8.55 -9.21 2.83
CA ASN A 77 -7.55 -10.03 2.14
C ASN A 77 -8.18 -10.57 0.85
N ARG A 78 -7.67 -10.06 -0.27
CA ARG A 78 -8.06 -10.45 -1.63
C ARG A 78 -6.82 -10.40 -2.50
N VAL A 79 -6.85 -11.09 -3.64
CA VAL A 79 -5.79 -10.99 -4.66
C VAL A 79 -5.79 -9.59 -5.25
N GLU A 80 -6.96 -9.12 -5.68
CA GLU A 80 -7.20 -7.73 -6.07
C GLU A 80 -7.57 -6.91 -4.82
N ARG A 81 -6.58 -6.60 -4.00
CA ARG A 81 -6.79 -5.83 -2.77
C ARG A 81 -7.12 -4.38 -3.09
N LYS A 82 -8.21 -3.87 -2.54
CA LYS A 82 -8.53 -2.45 -2.61
C LYS A 82 -7.67 -1.70 -1.59
N LEU A 83 -6.71 -0.92 -2.08
CA LEU A 83 -5.74 -0.12 -1.30
C LEU A 83 -6.07 1.36 -1.37
#